data_AF-A0A960R6B2-F1
#
_entry.id   AF-A0A960R6B2-F1
#
_cell.length_a   1.000
_cell.length_b   1.000
_cell.length_c   1.000
_cell.angle_alpha   90.00
_cell.angle_beta   90.00
_cell.angle_gamma   90.00
#
_symmetry.space_group_name_H-M   'P 1'
#
loop_
_entity.id
_entity.type
_entity.pdbx_description
1 polymer ?
#
loop_
_entity_poly.entity_id
_entity_poly.type
_entity_poly.pdbx_seq_one_letter_code
_entity_poly.pdbx_strand_id
1 'polypeptide(L)'
;MAGTWKTVRVFISSTFRDMQAERDHLVRFVFPKLREELLKLRIHLIDVDLRWGVTSEQDAVGVCREVIDECRPRFMGILGGRYGWVPEGKDRSITADEVHYGVLDRDAAKRGHSFFYFRSDADTQSIPEADAREDGYREFALEEDIEKHGAEAAEALAQDRNAKLTQLKQSIKDAGLPVIEYRTQWSESQQRLTGLEAFGDRVYTDLIQSLKADPDLADRFVADAEAKEPDEFAEEADQMEAFIEERTERFVLGSREVLMRNLLDFAAADGAPNVFVLTGASGSGKSAFLAKFTRELASLHPSYFVLPHFIGASTGSTDLRRTLRQLCNELAKAAGDTEILPLDIKDLITHLQKLLAET
;
A
#
# COMPACT_ATOMS: atom_id res chain seq x y z
N MET A 1 8.74 -15.18 25.57
CA MET A 1 8.19 -13.82 25.38
C MET A 1 7.63 -13.76 23.97
N ALA A 2 6.37 -13.35 23.81
CA ALA A 2 5.78 -13.17 22.49
C ALA A 2 6.60 -12.10 21.73
N GLY A 3 7.30 -12.49 20.65
CA GLY A 3 8.14 -11.58 19.86
C GLY A 3 7.34 -10.38 19.34
N THR A 4 7.95 -9.20 19.37
CA THR A 4 7.36 -7.92 18.93
C THR A 4 7.07 -7.92 17.43
N TRP A 5 6.16 -7.06 16.96
CA TRP A 5 5.93 -6.85 15.53
C TRP A 5 7.13 -6.23 14.82
N LYS A 6 7.28 -6.54 13.53
CA LYS A 6 8.19 -5.85 12.62
C LYS A 6 7.43 -5.42 11.38
N THR A 7 7.49 -4.13 11.07
CA THR A 7 6.93 -3.59 9.83
C THR A 7 7.99 -3.61 8.74
N VAL A 8 7.65 -4.19 7.60
CA VAL A 8 8.48 -4.20 6.39
C VAL A 8 7.74 -3.46 5.29
N ARG A 9 8.44 -2.54 4.65
CA ARG A 9 7.92 -1.76 3.54
C ARG A 9 8.62 -2.18 2.24
N VAL A 10 7.89 -2.16 1.13
CA VAL A 10 8.43 -2.40 -0.22
C VAL A 10 7.94 -1.29 -1.12
N PHE A 11 8.85 -0.55 -1.72
CA PHE A 11 8.50 0.48 -2.70
C PHE A 11 8.26 -0.14 -4.07
N ILE A 12 7.15 0.22 -4.73
CA ILE A 12 6.79 -0.27 -6.06
C ILE A 12 6.84 0.89 -7.05
N SER A 13 7.79 0.80 -7.98
CA SER A 13 7.97 1.74 -9.08
C SER A 13 7.48 1.12 -10.38
N SER A 14 6.47 1.75 -10.99
CA SER A 14 5.96 1.40 -12.32
C SER A 14 5.41 2.65 -13.00
N THR A 15 5.21 2.58 -14.30
CA THR A 15 4.52 3.59 -15.12
C THR A 15 3.00 3.52 -14.91
N PHE A 16 2.27 4.63 -15.04
CA PHE A 16 0.86 4.67 -14.65
C PHE A 16 -0.07 3.94 -15.61
N ARG A 17 0.18 4.00 -16.93
CA ARG A 17 -0.82 3.59 -17.92
C ARG A 17 -0.64 2.18 -18.52
N ASP A 18 0.52 1.54 -18.41
CA ASP A 18 0.79 0.24 -19.05
C ASP A 18 1.05 -0.92 -18.09
N MET A 19 0.72 -0.78 -16.80
CA MET A 19 1.07 -1.73 -15.72
C MET A 19 -0.12 -2.10 -14.81
N GLN A 20 -1.34 -1.79 -15.23
CA GLN A 20 -2.55 -1.97 -14.45
C GLN A 20 -2.81 -3.45 -14.18
N ALA A 21 -2.64 -4.30 -15.20
CA ALA A 21 -2.86 -5.74 -15.07
C ALA A 21 -1.87 -6.37 -14.08
N GLU A 22 -0.61 -5.96 -14.12
CA GLU A 22 0.44 -6.38 -13.20
C GLU A 22 0.13 -5.93 -11.77
N ARG A 23 -0.17 -4.64 -11.55
CA ARG A 23 -0.54 -4.13 -10.24
C ARG A 23 -1.78 -4.81 -9.66
N ASP A 24 -2.82 -4.97 -10.49
CA ASP A 24 -4.02 -5.71 -10.12
C ASP A 24 -3.68 -7.13 -9.67
N HIS A 25 -2.79 -7.82 -10.40
CA HIS A 25 -2.39 -9.18 -10.07
C HIS A 25 -1.64 -9.22 -8.73
N LEU A 26 -0.75 -8.26 -8.48
CA LEU A 26 -0.03 -8.16 -7.21
C LEU A 26 -0.97 -7.93 -6.03
N VAL A 27 -1.89 -6.97 -6.15
CA VAL A 27 -2.85 -6.62 -5.09
C VAL A 27 -3.86 -7.74 -4.83
N ARG A 28 -4.32 -8.43 -5.87
CA ARG A 28 -5.36 -9.46 -5.74
C ARG A 28 -4.82 -10.82 -5.29
N PHE A 29 -3.59 -11.18 -5.66
CA PHE A 29 -3.09 -12.55 -5.49
C PHE A 29 -1.77 -12.61 -4.72
N VAL A 30 -0.80 -11.75 -5.03
CA VAL A 30 0.56 -11.87 -4.47
C VAL A 30 0.67 -11.31 -3.05
N PHE A 31 0.32 -10.04 -2.86
CA PHE A 31 0.43 -9.41 -1.54
C PHE A 31 -0.50 -10.02 -0.48
N PRO A 32 -1.76 -10.41 -0.80
CA PRO A 32 -2.59 -11.13 0.16
C PRO A 32 -1.94 -12.43 0.67
N LYS A 33 -1.38 -13.23 -0.26
CA LYS A 33 -0.68 -14.47 0.08
C LYS A 33 0.57 -14.20 0.92
N LEU A 34 1.38 -13.22 0.57
CA LEU A 34 2.54 -12.80 1.37
C LEU A 34 2.13 -12.38 2.78
N ARG A 35 1.12 -11.52 2.90
CA ARG A 35 0.65 -11.04 4.21
C ARG A 35 0.18 -12.20 5.09
N GLU A 36 -0.56 -13.17 4.55
CA GLU A 36 -1.01 -14.35 5.30
C GLU A 36 0.15 -15.15 5.89
N GLU A 37 1.21 -15.37 5.12
CA GLU A 37 2.38 -16.12 5.59
C GLU A 37 3.22 -15.32 6.59
N LEU A 38 3.40 -14.02 6.33
CA LEU A 38 4.18 -13.13 7.17
C LEU A 38 3.49 -12.80 8.49
N LEU A 39 2.16 -12.89 8.55
CA LEU A 39 1.36 -12.73 9.77
C LEU A 39 1.80 -13.73 10.85
N LYS A 40 1.98 -15.00 10.46
CA LYS A 40 2.45 -16.08 11.36
C LYS A 40 3.83 -15.80 11.95
N LEU A 41 4.61 -14.93 11.28
CA LEU A 41 5.95 -14.52 11.68
C LEU A 41 5.95 -13.16 12.41
N ARG A 42 4.78 -12.56 12.66
CA ARG A 42 4.59 -11.19 13.16
C ARG A 42 5.36 -10.15 12.35
N ILE A 43 5.31 -10.31 11.03
CA ILE A 43 5.84 -9.37 10.06
C ILE A 43 4.66 -8.70 9.36
N HIS A 44 4.55 -7.39 9.53
CA HIS A 44 3.55 -6.57 8.85
C HIS A 44 4.13 -6.04 7.54
N LEU A 45 3.62 -6.51 6.40
CA LEU A 45 4.08 -6.09 5.07
C LEU A 45 3.23 -4.92 4.54
N ILE A 46 3.91 -3.84 4.15
CA ILE A 46 3.34 -2.67 3.50
C ILE A 46 3.96 -2.55 2.09
N ASP A 47 3.18 -2.85 1.08
CA ASP A 47 3.41 -2.51 -0.32
C ASP A 47 3.05 -1.04 -0.56
N VAL A 48 4.05 -0.24 -0.95
CA VAL A 48 3.88 1.18 -1.21
C VAL A 48 3.87 1.39 -2.72
N ASP A 49 2.65 1.44 -3.28
CA ASP A 49 2.40 1.80 -4.67
C ASP A 49 1.65 3.12 -4.75
N LEU A 50 2.34 4.17 -5.18
CA LEU A 50 1.79 5.52 -5.28
C LEU A 50 0.90 5.72 -6.52
N ARG A 51 0.76 4.69 -7.35
CA ARG A 51 -0.10 4.69 -8.54
C ARG A 51 -1.48 4.15 -8.21
N TRP A 52 -1.63 3.48 -7.07
CA TRP A 52 -2.90 2.92 -6.65
C TRP A 52 -3.84 4.01 -6.14
N GLY A 53 -5.02 4.13 -6.75
CA GLY A 53 -6.04 5.13 -6.36
C GLY A 53 -5.77 6.54 -6.87
N VAL A 54 -4.81 6.73 -7.77
CA VAL A 54 -4.49 8.03 -8.38
C VAL A 54 -5.00 8.09 -9.81
N THR A 55 -5.63 9.20 -10.20
CA THR A 55 -6.27 9.39 -11.51
C THR A 55 -5.32 9.88 -12.61
N SER A 56 -4.16 10.47 -12.26
CA SER A 56 -3.20 10.98 -13.24
C SER A 56 -1.74 10.98 -12.73
N GLU A 57 -0.77 11.00 -13.64
CA GLU A 57 0.66 11.09 -13.30
C GLU A 57 1.01 12.44 -12.63
N GLN A 58 0.22 13.48 -12.89
CA GLN A 58 0.36 14.83 -12.31
C GLN A 58 0.02 14.84 -10.81
N ASP A 59 -1.00 14.08 -10.42
CA ASP A 59 -1.42 13.97 -9.02
C ASP A 59 -0.38 13.24 -8.15
N ALA A 60 0.52 12.48 -8.78
CA ALA A 60 1.66 11.85 -8.14
C ALA A 60 2.95 12.68 -8.19
N VAL A 61 2.94 13.87 -8.82
CA VAL A 61 4.05 14.81 -8.78
C VAL A 61 4.19 15.32 -7.36
N GLY A 62 5.15 14.75 -6.63
CA GLY A 62 5.28 14.99 -5.20
C GLY A 62 5.69 13.77 -4.39
N VAL A 63 5.99 12.64 -5.03
CA VAL A 63 6.69 11.52 -4.38
C VAL A 63 7.98 12.04 -3.76
N CYS A 64 7.92 12.36 -2.48
CA CYS A 64 9.12 12.79 -1.78
C CYS A 64 10.03 11.55 -1.71
N ARG A 65 11.26 11.72 -2.18
CA ARG A 65 12.39 10.78 -2.03
C ARG A 65 12.43 10.09 -0.66
N GLU A 66 11.92 10.77 0.37
CA GLU A 66 11.62 10.25 1.71
C GLU A 66 10.83 8.94 1.71
N VAL A 67 9.76 8.79 0.92
CA VAL A 67 8.95 7.55 0.86
C VAL A 67 9.79 6.38 0.35
N ILE A 68 10.65 6.62 -0.66
CA ILE A 68 11.59 5.61 -1.15
C ILE A 68 12.58 5.23 -0.04
N ASP A 69 13.09 6.22 0.70
CA ASP A 69 14.01 5.99 1.82
C ASP A 69 13.35 5.23 2.98
N GLU A 70 12.08 5.50 3.29
CA GLU A 70 11.29 4.79 4.29
C GLU A 70 11.02 3.33 3.94
N CYS A 71 11.04 2.99 2.65
CA CYS A 71 10.82 1.63 2.17
C CYS A 71 12.11 0.79 2.11
N ARG A 72 13.26 1.39 2.42
CA ARG A 72 14.53 0.67 2.38
C ARG A 72 14.53 -0.46 3.42
N PRO A 73 15.16 -1.60 3.10
CA PRO A 73 16.05 -1.84 1.97
C PRO A 73 15.38 -2.40 0.70
N ARG A 74 14.05 -2.36 0.54
CA ARG A 74 13.36 -3.08 -0.55
C ARG A 74 12.77 -2.15 -1.62
N PHE A 75 13.17 -2.38 -2.86
CA PHE A 75 12.69 -1.66 -4.04
C PHE A 75 12.28 -2.64 -5.14
N MET A 76 11.13 -2.41 -5.76
CA MET A 76 10.61 -3.20 -6.88
C MET A 76 10.34 -2.27 -8.07
N GLY A 77 10.99 -2.54 -9.20
CA GLY A 77 10.70 -1.87 -10.48
C GLY A 77 9.97 -2.81 -11.43
N ILE A 78 8.86 -2.37 -12.01
CA ILE A 78 8.11 -3.11 -13.05
C ILE A 78 8.04 -2.22 -14.29
N LEU A 79 8.63 -2.67 -15.40
CA LEU A 79 8.76 -1.88 -16.64
C LEU A 79 8.21 -2.63 -17.86
N GLY A 80 7.57 -1.88 -18.76
CA GLY A 80 6.89 -2.41 -19.94
C GLY A 80 7.40 -1.78 -21.22
N GLY A 81 6.46 -1.29 -22.03
CA GLY A 81 6.74 -0.65 -23.31
C GLY A 81 6.72 0.87 -23.27
N ARG A 82 6.47 1.46 -22.10
CA ARG A 82 6.34 2.90 -21.88
C ARG A 82 7.47 3.43 -20.97
N TYR A 83 8.04 4.58 -21.30
CA TYR A 83 9.00 5.31 -20.46
C TYR A 83 8.30 6.05 -19.32
N GLY A 84 7.06 6.48 -19.55
CA GLY A 84 6.25 7.27 -18.61
C GLY A 84 6.33 8.77 -18.88
N TRP A 85 5.49 9.54 -18.19
CA TRP A 85 5.47 10.99 -18.35
C TRP A 85 6.64 11.69 -17.66
N VAL A 86 7.17 12.69 -18.36
CA VAL A 86 8.27 13.55 -17.93
C VAL A 86 7.68 14.89 -17.49
N PRO A 87 7.80 15.27 -16.20
CA PRO A 87 7.32 16.56 -15.74
C PRO A 87 8.04 17.71 -16.44
N GLU A 88 7.36 18.85 -16.59
CA GLU A 88 7.93 20.04 -17.21
C GLU A 88 9.22 20.49 -16.48
N GLY A 89 10.27 20.76 -17.24
CA GLY A 89 11.58 21.13 -16.68
C GLY A 89 12.39 19.98 -16.06
N LYS A 90 12.00 18.72 -16.29
CA LYS A 90 12.75 17.52 -15.88
C LYS A 90 13.27 16.75 -17.10
N ASP A 91 14.35 16.00 -16.88
CA ASP A 91 14.97 15.15 -17.92
C ASP A 91 14.46 13.70 -17.92
N ARG A 92 13.88 13.27 -16.79
CA ARG A 92 13.49 11.88 -16.52
C ARG A 92 11.99 11.78 -16.27
N SER A 93 11.40 10.66 -16.66
CA SER A 93 10.04 10.34 -16.23
C SER A 93 10.01 10.11 -14.72
N ILE A 94 8.84 10.17 -14.11
CA ILE A 94 8.68 9.92 -12.66
C ILE A 94 9.29 8.55 -12.30
N THR A 95 8.90 7.50 -13.03
CA THR A 95 9.41 6.13 -12.81
C THR A 95 10.93 6.06 -13.00
N ALA A 96 11.49 6.73 -14.01
CA ALA A 96 12.93 6.77 -14.21
C ALA A 96 13.65 7.49 -13.05
N ASP A 97 13.12 8.61 -12.55
CA ASP A 97 13.72 9.31 -11.40
C ASP A 97 13.69 8.46 -10.13
N GLU A 98 12.61 7.71 -9.88
CA GLU A 98 12.51 6.78 -8.75
C GLU A 98 13.55 5.66 -8.82
N VAL A 99 13.71 5.05 -9.99
CA VAL A 99 14.72 3.99 -10.20
C VAL A 99 16.13 4.55 -10.02
N HIS A 100 16.39 5.74 -10.54
CA HIS A 100 17.67 6.40 -10.36
C HIS A 100 17.95 6.72 -8.89
N TYR A 101 17.04 7.42 -8.23
CA TYR A 101 17.20 7.81 -6.83
C TYR A 101 17.25 6.62 -5.86
N GLY A 102 16.35 5.66 -6.06
CA GLY A 102 16.22 4.49 -5.20
C GLY A 102 17.36 3.49 -5.36
N VAL A 103 17.93 3.39 -6.57
CA VAL A 103 18.83 2.29 -6.94
C VAL A 103 20.07 2.74 -7.72
N LEU A 104 19.93 3.30 -8.93
CA LEU A 104 21.07 3.45 -9.85
C LEU A 104 22.12 4.46 -9.37
N ASP A 105 21.66 5.58 -8.82
CA ASP A 105 22.52 6.68 -8.35
C ASP A 105 23.15 6.36 -6.97
N ARG A 106 22.85 5.19 -6.39
CA ARG A 106 23.42 4.71 -5.13
C ARG A 106 24.62 3.79 -5.35
N ASP A 107 25.56 3.85 -4.40
CA ASP A 107 26.64 2.88 -4.28
C ASP A 107 26.09 1.45 -4.31
N ALA A 108 26.77 0.51 -4.99
CA ALA A 108 26.30 -0.86 -5.13
C ALA A 108 25.96 -1.54 -3.78
N ALA A 109 26.77 -1.32 -2.75
CA ALA A 109 26.54 -1.85 -1.40
C ALA A 109 25.28 -1.25 -0.71
N LYS A 110 24.78 -0.11 -1.18
CA LYS A 110 23.60 0.58 -0.67
C LYS A 110 22.37 0.39 -1.56
N ARG A 111 22.37 -0.54 -2.52
CA ARG A 111 21.18 -0.82 -3.34
C ARG A 111 20.16 -1.72 -2.65
N GLY A 112 20.54 -2.40 -1.58
CA GLY A 112 19.64 -3.26 -0.81
C GLY A 112 19.04 -4.39 -1.66
N HIS A 113 17.81 -4.78 -1.33
CA HIS A 113 17.04 -5.76 -2.08
C HIS A 113 16.22 -5.07 -3.17
N SER A 114 16.85 -4.85 -4.32
CA SER A 114 16.23 -4.22 -5.49
C SER A 114 15.91 -5.26 -6.56
N PHE A 115 14.66 -5.38 -6.96
CA PHE A 115 14.17 -6.35 -7.96
C PHE A 115 13.58 -5.63 -9.17
N PHE A 116 13.83 -6.15 -10.37
CA PHE A 116 13.30 -5.58 -11.59
C PHE A 116 12.62 -6.62 -12.46
N TYR A 117 11.40 -6.32 -12.91
CA TYR A 117 10.57 -7.19 -13.72
C TYR A 117 10.21 -6.47 -15.02
N PHE A 118 10.65 -7.01 -16.15
CA PHE A 118 10.40 -6.44 -17.47
C PHE A 118 9.39 -7.29 -18.21
N ARG A 119 8.28 -6.69 -18.65
CA ARG A 119 7.39 -7.36 -19.60
C ARG A 119 8.16 -7.61 -20.90
N SER A 120 8.04 -8.80 -21.46
CA SER A 120 8.72 -9.10 -22.73
C SER A 120 8.29 -8.13 -23.82
N ASP A 121 9.24 -7.74 -24.67
CA ASP A 121 8.95 -6.84 -25.79
C ASP A 121 7.99 -7.53 -26.79
N ALA A 122 8.12 -8.85 -26.97
CA ALA A 122 7.24 -9.63 -27.83
C ALA A 122 5.78 -9.55 -27.38
N ASP A 123 5.50 -9.68 -26.07
CA ASP A 123 4.14 -9.61 -25.56
C ASP A 123 3.62 -8.16 -25.59
N THR A 124 4.48 -7.18 -25.35
CA THR A 124 4.15 -5.75 -25.51
C THR A 124 3.76 -5.43 -26.96
N GLN A 125 4.45 -5.99 -27.95
CA GLN A 125 4.12 -5.80 -29.36
C GLN A 125 2.89 -6.60 -29.82
N SER A 126 2.49 -7.63 -29.07
CA SER A 126 1.29 -8.44 -29.36
C SER A 126 -0.02 -7.70 -29.07
N ILE A 127 0.03 -6.64 -28.27
CA ILE A 127 -1.13 -5.82 -27.93
C ILE A 127 -1.59 -5.08 -29.20
N PRO A 128 -2.90 -5.10 -29.54
CA PRO A 128 -3.40 -4.37 -30.69
C PRO A 128 -3.05 -2.88 -30.64
N GLU A 129 -2.86 -2.24 -31.80
CA GLU A 129 -2.37 -0.87 -31.85
C GLU A 129 -3.35 0.13 -31.21
N ALA A 130 -4.65 -0.06 -31.42
CA ALA A 130 -5.69 0.80 -30.83
C ALA A 130 -5.58 0.81 -29.29
N ASP A 131 -5.58 -0.37 -28.68
CA ASP A 131 -5.48 -0.54 -27.23
C ASP A 131 -4.12 -0.05 -26.71
N ALA A 132 -3.04 -0.32 -27.44
CA ALA A 132 -1.72 0.15 -27.05
C ALA A 132 -1.59 1.68 -27.07
N ARG A 133 -2.30 2.37 -27.96
CA ARG A 133 -2.36 3.84 -28.00
C ARG A 133 -3.24 4.39 -26.88
N GLU A 134 -4.44 3.82 -26.72
CA GLU A 134 -5.44 4.28 -25.74
C GLU A 134 -4.94 4.11 -24.30
N ASP A 135 -4.46 2.92 -23.96
CA ASP A 135 -3.92 2.61 -22.64
C ASP A 135 -2.42 2.89 -22.55
N GLY A 136 -1.76 3.22 -23.65
CA GLY A 136 -0.37 3.67 -23.60
C GLY A 136 0.65 2.58 -23.29
N TYR A 137 0.39 1.34 -23.72
CA TYR A 137 1.31 0.19 -23.59
C TYR A 137 2.63 0.33 -24.34
N ARG A 138 2.69 1.26 -25.30
CA ARG A 138 3.87 1.57 -26.12
C ARG A 138 4.01 3.08 -26.28
N GLU A 139 5.21 3.52 -26.64
CA GLU A 139 5.45 4.90 -27.01
C GLU A 139 4.85 5.21 -28.39
N PHE A 140 4.02 6.25 -28.44
CA PHE A 140 3.44 6.81 -29.65
C PHE A 140 3.52 8.34 -29.60
N ALA A 141 3.43 8.99 -30.76
CA ALA A 141 3.20 10.42 -30.84
C ALA A 141 1.90 10.77 -30.08
N LEU A 142 1.98 11.71 -29.13
CA LEU A 142 0.83 12.17 -28.35
C LEU A 142 0.07 13.21 -29.15
N GLU A 143 -1.26 13.22 -29.05
CA GLU A 143 -2.10 14.22 -29.74
C GLU A 143 -1.71 15.66 -29.37
N GLU A 144 -1.44 15.91 -28.10
CA GLU A 144 -0.97 17.21 -27.60
C GLU A 144 0.37 17.62 -28.23
N ASP A 145 1.30 16.68 -28.43
CA ASP A 145 2.58 16.95 -29.08
C ASP A 145 2.38 17.25 -30.58
N ILE A 146 1.45 16.55 -31.24
CA ILE A 146 1.11 16.77 -32.66
C ILE A 146 0.50 18.15 -32.84
N GLU A 147 -0.41 18.56 -31.96
CA GLU A 147 -1.04 19.88 -32.00
C GLU A 147 -0.04 21.01 -31.76
N LYS A 148 0.91 20.82 -30.83
CA LYS A 148 1.90 21.85 -30.46
C LYS A 148 3.09 21.94 -31.42
N HIS A 149 3.56 20.80 -31.93
CA HIS A 149 4.86 20.70 -32.61
C HIS A 149 4.78 20.10 -34.02
N GLY A 150 3.63 19.56 -34.41
CA GLY A 150 3.43 18.84 -35.67
C GLY A 150 3.79 17.35 -35.58
N ALA A 151 3.28 16.57 -36.52
CA ALA A 151 3.38 15.10 -36.50
C ALA A 151 4.82 14.57 -36.51
N GLU A 152 5.71 15.17 -37.31
CA GLU A 152 7.11 14.74 -37.40
C GLU A 152 7.87 14.95 -36.08
N ALA A 153 7.66 16.10 -35.43
CA ALA A 153 8.29 16.39 -34.15
C ALA A 153 7.71 15.52 -33.02
N ALA A 154 6.40 15.29 -33.00
CA ALA A 154 5.75 14.42 -32.02
C ALA A 154 6.24 12.96 -32.13
N GLU A 155 6.48 12.48 -33.36
CA GLU A 155 7.06 11.16 -33.62
C GLU A 155 8.51 11.08 -33.14
N ALA A 156 9.32 12.12 -33.37
CA ALA A 156 10.69 12.19 -32.84
C ALA A 156 10.72 12.16 -31.30
N LEU A 157 9.76 12.82 -30.64
CA LEU A 157 9.60 12.76 -29.18
C LEU A 157 9.22 11.36 -28.69
N ALA A 158 8.36 10.64 -29.40
CA ALA A 158 8.02 9.26 -29.08
C ALA A 158 9.22 8.31 -29.22
N GLN A 159 10.03 8.50 -30.27
CA GLN A 159 11.28 7.76 -30.48
C GLN A 159 12.31 8.05 -29.38
N ASP A 160 12.45 9.31 -28.94
CA ASP A 160 13.30 9.70 -27.82
C ASP A 160 12.86 9.01 -26.51
N ARG A 161 11.55 8.99 -26.22
CA ARG A 161 11.02 8.25 -25.05
C ARG A 161 11.34 6.75 -25.13
N ASN A 162 11.19 6.13 -26.28
CA ASN A 162 11.53 4.71 -26.48
C ASN A 162 13.03 4.45 -26.27
N ALA A 163 13.90 5.32 -26.81
CA ALA A 163 15.33 5.24 -26.60
C ALA A 163 15.71 5.40 -25.11
N LYS A 164 15.09 6.33 -24.39
CA LYS A 164 15.27 6.51 -22.95
C LYS A 164 14.82 5.30 -22.13
N LEU A 165 13.70 4.66 -22.49
CA LEU A 165 13.27 3.42 -21.86
C LEU A 165 14.28 2.28 -22.06
N THR A 166 14.79 2.14 -23.28
CA THR A 166 15.81 1.14 -23.61
C THR A 166 17.09 1.40 -22.79
N GLN A 167 17.52 2.65 -22.72
CA GLN A 167 18.68 3.06 -21.92
C GLN A 167 18.46 2.78 -20.43
N LEU A 168 17.27 3.05 -19.88
CA LEU A 168 16.95 2.76 -18.48
C LEU A 168 17.01 1.25 -18.20
N LYS A 169 16.33 0.43 -19.02
CA LYS A 169 16.37 -1.04 -18.90
C LYS A 169 17.81 -1.56 -18.97
N GLN A 170 18.63 -1.00 -19.87
CA GLN A 170 20.04 -1.39 -20.00
C GLN A 170 20.87 -0.96 -18.78
N SER A 171 20.67 0.25 -18.27
CA SER A 171 21.37 0.76 -17.08
C SER A 171 21.10 -0.10 -15.84
N ILE A 172 19.87 -0.61 -15.69
CA ILE A 172 19.50 -1.55 -14.62
C ILE A 172 20.24 -2.88 -14.79
N LYS A 173 20.33 -3.41 -16.01
CA LYS A 173 21.08 -4.66 -16.30
C LYS A 173 22.58 -4.48 -16.03
N ASP A 174 23.18 -3.39 -16.52
CA ASP A 174 24.60 -3.08 -16.36
C ASP A 174 24.98 -2.82 -14.89
N ALA A 175 24.02 -2.36 -14.09
CA ALA A 175 24.16 -2.22 -12.65
C ALA A 175 24.25 -3.57 -11.88
N GLY A 176 24.10 -4.71 -12.57
CA GLY A 176 24.21 -6.05 -11.99
C GLY A 176 23.01 -6.44 -11.11
N LEU A 177 21.86 -5.79 -11.31
CA LEU A 177 20.66 -6.01 -10.52
C LEU A 177 19.90 -7.27 -10.97
N PRO A 178 19.18 -7.96 -10.06
CA PRO A 178 18.25 -9.02 -10.44
C PRO A 178 17.17 -8.49 -11.39
N VAL A 179 17.25 -8.89 -12.66
CA VAL A 179 16.30 -8.54 -13.71
C VAL A 179 15.65 -9.80 -14.24
N ILE A 180 14.33 -9.77 -14.35
CA ILE A 180 13.54 -10.90 -14.83
C ILE A 180 12.65 -10.41 -15.94
N GLU A 181 12.79 -11.03 -17.09
CA GLU A 181 11.84 -10.85 -18.17
C GLU A 181 10.69 -11.85 -17.99
N TYR A 182 9.46 -11.35 -17.87
CA TYR A 182 8.27 -12.18 -17.71
C TYR A 182 7.42 -12.17 -18.97
N ARG A 183 6.65 -13.25 -19.15
CA ARG A 183 5.70 -13.41 -20.24
C ARG A 183 4.28 -13.14 -19.78
N THR A 184 3.46 -12.68 -20.71
CA THR A 184 2.03 -12.41 -20.53
C THR A 184 1.32 -12.57 -21.87
N GLN A 185 0.00 -12.53 -21.89
CA GLN A 185 -0.81 -12.63 -23.10
C GLN A 185 -1.87 -11.54 -23.12
N TRP A 186 -2.12 -10.95 -24.29
CA TRP A 186 -3.26 -10.06 -24.48
C TRP A 186 -4.55 -10.88 -24.58
N SER A 187 -5.55 -10.52 -23.78
CA SER A 187 -6.88 -11.10 -23.85
C SER A 187 -7.82 -10.15 -24.59
N GLU A 188 -8.20 -10.48 -25.82
CA GLU A 188 -9.17 -9.68 -26.60
C GLU A 188 -10.53 -9.58 -25.91
N SER A 189 -10.98 -10.63 -25.22
CA SER A 189 -12.29 -10.64 -24.56
C SER A 189 -12.33 -9.76 -23.31
N GLN A 190 -11.19 -9.61 -22.63
CA GLN A 190 -11.08 -8.80 -21.41
C GLN A 190 -10.42 -7.44 -21.64
N GLN A 191 -9.88 -7.20 -22.85
CA GLN A 191 -9.14 -5.99 -23.22
C GLN A 191 -8.03 -5.66 -22.20
N ARG A 192 -7.27 -6.68 -21.78
CA ARG A 192 -6.20 -6.57 -20.79
C ARG A 192 -5.19 -7.69 -20.92
N LEU A 193 -4.03 -7.50 -20.29
CA LEU A 193 -3.03 -8.54 -20.11
C LEU A 193 -3.47 -9.60 -19.08
N THR A 194 -3.23 -10.86 -19.41
CA THR A 194 -3.50 -12.07 -18.60
C THR A 194 -2.30 -13.03 -18.64
N GLY A 195 -2.29 -14.08 -17.82
CA GLY A 195 -1.16 -15.02 -17.78
C GLY A 195 0.00 -14.52 -16.90
N LEU A 196 -0.33 -13.79 -15.84
CA LEU A 196 0.61 -13.12 -14.93
C LEU A 196 1.03 -13.99 -13.74
N GLU A 197 0.57 -15.25 -13.66
CA GLU A 197 0.82 -16.15 -12.54
C GLU A 197 2.32 -16.38 -12.33
N ALA A 198 3.08 -16.64 -13.41
CA ALA A 198 4.51 -16.84 -13.32
C ALA A 198 5.26 -15.57 -12.87
N PHE A 199 4.78 -14.39 -13.28
CA PHE A 199 5.28 -13.11 -12.80
C PHE A 199 5.00 -12.96 -11.29
N GLY A 200 3.77 -13.23 -10.86
CA GLY A 200 3.35 -13.14 -9.47
C GLY A 200 4.11 -14.11 -8.56
N ASP A 201 4.27 -15.36 -8.97
CA ASP A 201 5.03 -16.39 -8.24
C ASP A 201 6.50 -15.99 -8.09
N ARG A 202 7.07 -15.34 -9.11
CA ARG A 202 8.43 -14.84 -9.04
C ARG A 202 8.57 -13.68 -8.07
N VAL A 203 7.66 -12.70 -8.14
CA VAL A 203 7.61 -11.58 -7.18
C VAL A 203 7.48 -12.07 -5.74
N TYR A 204 6.57 -13.00 -5.50
CA TYR A 204 6.40 -13.65 -4.21
C TYR A 204 7.71 -14.28 -3.72
N THR A 205 8.38 -15.05 -4.60
CA THR A 205 9.62 -15.77 -4.25
C THR A 205 10.75 -14.81 -3.90
N ASP A 206 10.97 -13.80 -4.73
CA ASP A 206 12.04 -12.82 -4.53
C ASP A 206 11.81 -12.01 -3.24
N LEU A 207 10.57 -11.62 -2.96
CA LEU A 207 10.23 -10.93 -1.71
C LEU A 207 10.42 -11.80 -0.47
N ILE A 208 9.94 -13.06 -0.46
CA ILE A 208 10.17 -13.98 0.65
C ILE A 208 11.67 -14.24 0.87
N GLN A 209 12.43 -14.43 -0.21
CA GLN A 209 13.88 -14.61 -0.10
C GLN A 209 14.57 -13.36 0.46
N SER A 210 14.13 -12.16 0.05
CA SER A 210 14.62 -10.91 0.62
C SER A 210 14.35 -10.78 2.11
N LEU A 211 13.21 -11.29 2.58
CA LEU A 211 12.83 -11.25 4.00
C LEU A 211 13.63 -12.27 4.81
N LYS A 212 13.85 -13.46 4.26
CA LYS A 212 14.69 -14.50 4.86
C LYS A 212 16.16 -14.09 4.97
N ALA A 213 16.66 -13.35 3.99
CA ALA A 213 18.04 -12.87 3.95
C ALA A 213 18.29 -11.63 4.83
N ASP A 214 17.23 -11.01 5.34
CA ASP A 214 17.32 -9.82 6.18
C ASP A 214 17.80 -10.18 7.59
N PRO A 215 18.96 -9.70 8.05
CA PRO A 215 19.48 -10.03 9.37
C PRO A 215 18.51 -9.69 10.52
N ASP A 216 17.67 -8.66 10.35
CA ASP A 216 16.71 -8.24 11.37
C ASP A 216 15.46 -9.14 11.43
N LEU A 217 15.27 -10.01 10.44
CA LEU A 217 14.12 -10.89 10.30
C LEU A 217 14.49 -12.38 10.24
N ALA A 218 15.75 -12.73 9.97
CA ALA A 218 16.22 -14.09 9.73
C ALA A 218 15.78 -15.08 10.82
N ASP A 219 15.88 -14.70 12.10
CA ASP A 219 15.48 -15.52 13.24
C ASP A 219 13.99 -15.94 13.21
N ARG A 220 13.13 -15.14 12.56
CA ARG A 220 11.69 -15.44 12.41
C ARG A 220 11.43 -16.56 11.41
N PHE A 221 12.35 -16.82 10.49
CA PHE A 221 12.21 -17.85 9.45
C PHE A 221 12.89 -19.18 9.79
N VAL A 222 13.67 -19.24 10.89
CA VAL A 222 14.44 -20.43 11.30
C VAL A 222 13.66 -21.31 12.28
N ALA A 223 12.66 -20.75 12.96
CA ALA A 223 11.90 -21.50 13.95
C ALA A 223 10.73 -22.26 13.30
N ASP A 224 10.67 -23.58 13.52
CA ASP A 224 9.42 -24.32 13.76
C ASP A 224 8.78 -23.79 15.06
N ALA A 225 8.61 -22.47 15.16
CA ALA A 225 7.86 -21.87 16.24
C ALA A 225 6.45 -22.40 16.03
N GLU A 226 6.03 -23.32 16.91
CA GLU A 226 4.64 -23.72 17.09
C GLU A 226 3.79 -22.49 16.82
N ALA A 227 3.22 -22.44 15.61
CA ALA A 227 2.36 -21.36 15.20
C ALA A 227 1.12 -21.56 16.06
N LYS A 228 1.15 -21.02 17.28
CA LYS A 228 -0.08 -20.62 17.93
C LYS A 228 -0.73 -19.72 16.89
N GLU A 229 -1.84 -20.18 16.33
CA GLU A 229 -2.67 -19.34 15.49
C GLU A 229 -2.73 -17.98 16.17
N PRO A 230 -2.19 -16.94 15.52
CA PRO A 230 -2.24 -15.64 16.13
C PRO A 230 -3.72 -15.32 16.33
N ASP A 231 -4.07 -14.90 17.54
CA ASP A 231 -5.39 -14.36 17.79
C ASP A 231 -5.49 -13.10 16.93
N GLU A 232 -6.13 -13.22 15.76
CA GLU A 232 -6.28 -12.16 14.76
C GLU A 232 -6.77 -10.85 15.41
N PHE A 233 -7.56 -10.98 16.48
CA PHE A 233 -8.12 -9.86 17.20
C PHE A 233 -7.10 -9.18 18.13
N ALA A 234 -6.22 -9.95 18.77
CA ALA A 234 -5.14 -9.40 19.60
C ALA A 234 -4.10 -8.67 18.73
N GLU A 235 -3.82 -9.20 17.54
CA GLU A 235 -2.90 -8.58 16.59
C GLU A 235 -3.41 -7.24 16.07
N GLU A 236 -4.71 -7.17 15.71
CA GLU A 236 -5.33 -5.94 15.26
C GLU A 236 -5.42 -4.90 16.39
N ALA A 237 -5.69 -5.35 17.63
CA ALA A 237 -5.66 -4.49 18.81
C ALA A 237 -4.26 -3.89 19.06
N ASP A 238 -3.20 -4.70 18.98
CA ASP A 238 -1.81 -4.25 19.16
C ASP A 238 -1.42 -3.18 18.11
N GLN A 239 -1.83 -3.38 16.84
CA GLN A 239 -1.56 -2.42 15.76
C GLN A 239 -2.32 -1.10 15.97
N MET A 240 -3.57 -1.19 16.42
CA MET A 240 -4.37 -0.02 16.77
C MET A 240 -3.73 0.79 17.89
N GLU A 241 -3.26 0.09 18.93
CA GLU A 241 -2.62 0.69 20.10
C GLU A 241 -1.30 1.40 19.71
N ALA A 242 -0.48 0.75 18.90
CA ALA A 242 0.75 1.35 18.37
C ALA A 242 0.48 2.61 17.54
N PHE A 243 -0.55 2.58 16.69
CA PHE A 243 -0.95 3.72 15.87
C PHE A 243 -1.38 4.93 16.72
N ILE A 244 -2.10 4.68 17.81
CA ILE A 244 -2.52 5.69 18.78
C ILE A 244 -1.29 6.27 19.46
N GLU A 245 -0.40 5.42 19.99
CA GLU A 245 0.77 5.83 20.76
C GLU A 245 1.71 6.73 19.95
N GLU A 246 2.03 6.33 18.72
CA GLU A 246 2.85 7.11 17.77
C GLU A 246 2.30 8.53 17.58
N ARG A 247 0.96 8.64 17.49
CA ARG A 247 0.29 9.91 17.22
C ARG A 247 0.06 10.75 18.47
N THR A 248 0.10 10.16 19.66
CA THR A 248 -0.01 10.89 20.92
C THR A 248 1.33 11.36 21.47
N GLU A 249 2.44 10.68 21.18
CA GLU A 249 3.77 10.95 21.76
C GLU A 249 4.20 12.42 21.64
N ARG A 250 3.94 13.06 20.50
CA ARG A 250 4.33 14.46 20.21
C ARG A 250 3.14 15.40 20.04
N PHE A 251 1.97 14.97 20.47
CA PHE A 251 0.76 15.74 20.28
C PHE A 251 0.68 16.92 21.24
N VAL A 252 0.63 18.13 20.69
CA VAL A 252 0.39 19.36 21.46
C VAL A 252 -1.04 19.79 21.26
N LEU A 253 -1.82 19.78 22.34
CA LEU A 253 -3.23 20.16 22.30
C LEU A 253 -3.37 21.62 21.83
N GLY A 254 -2.67 22.55 22.49
CA GLY A 254 -2.66 23.98 22.16
C GLY A 254 -4.09 24.46 21.92
N SER A 255 -4.29 25.42 21.00
CA SER A 255 -5.59 26.08 20.71
C SER A 255 -6.82 25.17 20.43
N ARG A 256 -6.66 23.85 20.41
CA ARG A 256 -7.71 22.84 20.30
C ARG A 256 -8.32 22.43 21.66
N GLU A 257 -7.98 23.06 22.80
CA GLU A 257 -8.58 22.68 24.11
C GLU A 257 -10.12 22.85 24.13
N VAL A 258 -10.63 23.87 23.46
CA VAL A 258 -12.09 24.09 23.34
C VAL A 258 -12.73 22.94 22.57
N LEU A 259 -12.10 22.50 21.48
CA LEU A 259 -12.59 21.38 20.68
C LEU A 259 -12.55 20.06 21.46
N MET A 260 -11.50 19.83 22.25
CA MET A 260 -11.39 18.62 23.09
C MET A 260 -12.49 18.58 24.15
N ARG A 261 -12.74 19.71 24.84
CA ARG A 261 -13.84 19.81 25.80
C ARG A 261 -15.19 19.53 25.16
N ASN A 262 -15.46 20.12 23.99
CA ASN A 262 -16.71 19.84 23.26
C ASN A 262 -16.87 18.35 22.94
N LEU A 263 -15.78 17.65 22.63
CA LEU A 263 -15.80 16.22 22.31
C LEU A 263 -16.02 15.34 23.55
N LEU A 264 -15.43 15.72 24.69
CA LEU A 264 -15.65 15.07 25.98
C LEU A 264 -17.08 15.30 26.48
N ASP A 265 -17.58 16.53 26.42
CA ASP A 265 -18.96 16.88 26.80
C ASP A 265 -19.97 16.13 25.93
N PHE A 266 -19.67 16.00 24.62
CA PHE A 266 -20.47 15.20 23.70
C PHE A 266 -20.47 13.71 24.08
N ALA A 267 -19.32 13.13 24.40
CA ALA A 267 -19.21 11.72 24.76
C ALA A 267 -19.88 11.38 26.11
N ALA A 268 -20.01 12.36 27.00
CA ALA A 268 -20.72 12.23 28.26
C ALA A 268 -22.24 12.50 28.16
N ALA A 269 -22.73 12.99 27.02
CA ALA A 269 -24.14 13.30 26.84
C ALA A 269 -24.93 12.03 26.48
N ASP A 270 -26.06 11.82 27.16
CA ASP A 270 -27.00 10.76 26.83
C ASP A 270 -27.99 11.20 25.73
N GLY A 271 -28.27 10.30 24.79
CA GLY A 271 -29.29 10.49 23.75
C GLY A 271 -28.74 11.11 22.44
N ALA A 272 -29.65 11.68 21.65
CA ALA A 272 -29.29 12.25 20.34
C ALA A 272 -28.84 13.72 20.45
N PRO A 273 -27.84 14.16 19.66
CA PRO A 273 -27.08 13.39 18.68
C PRO A 273 -26.02 12.49 19.32
N ASN A 274 -25.86 11.26 18.81
CA ASN A 274 -24.88 10.26 19.25
C ASN A 274 -23.76 10.00 18.22
N VAL A 275 -23.65 10.86 17.20
CA VAL A 275 -22.55 10.88 16.24
C VAL A 275 -21.92 12.28 16.20
N PHE A 276 -20.61 12.35 16.37
CA PHE A 276 -19.82 13.58 16.20
C PHE A 276 -18.91 13.46 14.97
N VAL A 277 -18.95 14.45 14.08
CA VAL A 277 -18.12 14.47 12.87
C VAL A 277 -17.04 15.54 12.99
N LEU A 278 -15.77 15.13 13.04
CA LEU A 278 -14.63 16.03 12.99
C LEU A 278 -14.11 16.17 11.54
N THR A 279 -14.23 17.36 10.97
CA THR A 279 -13.78 17.66 9.60
C THR A 279 -12.57 18.59 9.58
N GLY A 280 -11.82 18.58 8.48
CA GLY A 280 -10.65 19.43 8.27
C GLY A 280 -9.78 18.93 7.12
N ALA A 281 -8.89 19.80 6.61
CA ALA A 281 -7.99 19.49 5.50
C ALA A 281 -7.12 18.24 5.76
N SER A 282 -6.63 17.60 4.70
CA SER A 282 -5.65 16.51 4.85
C SER A 282 -4.41 17.01 5.60
N GLY A 283 -3.81 16.17 6.44
CA GLY A 283 -2.65 16.54 7.26
C GLY A 283 -2.94 17.50 8.43
N SER A 284 -4.19 17.96 8.65
CA SER A 284 -4.52 18.89 9.75
C SER A 284 -4.41 18.31 11.17
N GLY A 285 -4.10 17.01 11.29
CA GLY A 285 -3.91 16.31 12.55
C GLY A 285 -5.15 15.61 13.12
N LYS A 286 -6.20 15.36 12.32
CA LYS A 286 -7.46 14.73 12.78
C LYS A 286 -7.26 13.40 13.52
N SER A 287 -6.50 12.47 12.93
CA SER A 287 -6.27 11.16 13.55
C SER A 287 -5.48 11.26 14.85
N ALA A 288 -4.50 12.17 14.92
CA ALA A 288 -3.76 12.41 16.15
C ALA A 288 -4.62 13.06 17.24
N PHE A 289 -5.51 13.97 16.86
CA PHE A 289 -6.49 14.57 17.78
C PHE A 289 -7.46 13.51 18.34
N LEU A 290 -8.01 12.63 17.49
CA LEU A 290 -8.89 11.54 17.93
C LEU A 290 -8.13 10.51 18.78
N ALA A 291 -6.88 10.19 18.44
CA ALA A 291 -6.02 9.33 19.26
C ALA A 291 -5.84 9.93 20.67
N LYS A 292 -5.54 11.24 20.75
CA LYS A 292 -5.46 11.94 22.04
C LYS A 292 -6.78 11.92 22.81
N PHE A 293 -7.90 12.17 22.12
CA PHE A 293 -9.24 12.11 22.71
C PHE A 293 -9.54 10.74 23.33
N THR A 294 -9.22 9.64 22.64
CA THR A 294 -9.47 8.28 23.18
C THR A 294 -8.74 8.05 24.51
N ARG A 295 -7.50 8.56 24.64
CA ARG A 295 -6.73 8.49 25.89
C ARG A 295 -7.32 9.36 27.00
N GLU A 296 -7.72 10.59 26.67
CA GLU A 296 -8.33 11.49 27.65
C GLU A 296 -9.69 10.95 28.14
N LEU A 297 -10.52 10.45 27.23
CA LEU A 297 -11.81 9.87 27.57
C LEU A 297 -11.67 8.65 28.49
N ALA A 298 -10.80 7.70 28.13
CA ALA A 298 -10.53 6.51 28.95
C ALA A 298 -9.95 6.87 30.32
N SER A 299 -9.12 7.91 30.41
CA SER A 299 -8.54 8.38 31.68
C SER A 299 -9.56 9.08 32.57
N LEU A 300 -10.49 9.86 32.00
CA LEU A 300 -11.51 10.60 32.75
C LEU A 300 -12.71 9.74 33.12
N HIS A 301 -13.02 8.75 32.29
CA HIS A 301 -14.14 7.83 32.47
C HIS A 301 -13.67 6.36 32.41
N PRO A 302 -12.98 5.84 33.44
CA PRO A 302 -12.47 4.46 33.44
C PRO A 302 -13.54 3.37 33.34
N SER A 303 -14.81 3.73 33.59
CA SER A 303 -15.96 2.83 33.46
C SER A 303 -16.48 2.74 32.02
N TYR A 304 -16.06 3.62 31.11
CA TYR A 304 -16.49 3.57 29.73
C TYR A 304 -15.71 2.50 28.98
N PHE A 305 -16.43 1.70 28.20
CA PHE A 305 -15.81 0.86 27.19
C PHE A 305 -15.49 1.72 25.97
N VAL A 306 -14.20 2.01 25.76
CA VAL A 306 -13.73 2.84 24.64
C VAL A 306 -13.06 1.93 23.61
N LEU A 307 -13.65 1.84 22.42
CA LEU A 307 -13.13 1.04 21.32
C LEU A 307 -12.60 1.94 20.20
N PRO A 308 -11.29 2.27 20.18
CA PRO A 308 -10.72 3.06 19.10
C PRO A 308 -10.58 2.22 17.83
N HIS A 309 -10.96 2.80 16.68
CA HIS A 309 -10.76 2.18 15.38
C HIS A 309 -10.32 3.23 14.35
N PHE A 310 -9.12 3.05 13.80
CA PHE A 310 -8.52 3.92 12.80
C PHE A 310 -8.32 3.16 11.49
N ILE A 311 -9.03 3.61 10.44
CA ILE A 311 -8.85 3.08 9.09
C ILE A 311 -7.43 3.38 8.61
N GLY A 312 -6.72 2.34 8.19
CA GLY A 312 -5.30 2.39 7.78
C GLY A 312 -4.30 2.17 8.92
N ALA A 313 -4.75 1.92 10.16
CA ALA A 313 -3.86 1.54 11.26
C ALA A 313 -3.42 0.07 11.21
N SER A 314 -4.28 -0.80 10.68
CA SER A 314 -3.99 -2.21 10.41
C SER A 314 -4.32 -2.56 8.96
N THR A 315 -3.73 -3.62 8.42
CA THR A 315 -4.10 -4.16 7.10
C THR A 315 -5.56 -4.66 7.06
N GLY A 316 -6.13 -5.01 8.22
CA GLY A 316 -7.53 -5.41 8.35
C GLY A 316 -8.51 -4.24 8.38
N SER A 317 -8.10 -3.07 8.87
CA SER A 317 -8.97 -1.91 9.12
C SER A 317 -9.58 -1.29 7.86
N THR A 318 -9.08 -1.60 6.67
CA THR A 318 -9.67 -1.16 5.39
C THR A 318 -10.69 -2.16 4.83
N ASP A 319 -10.81 -3.34 5.44
CA ASP A 319 -11.76 -4.39 5.06
C ASP A 319 -12.96 -4.36 6.00
N LEU A 320 -14.14 -4.04 5.46
CA LEU A 320 -15.37 -3.90 6.25
C LEU A 320 -15.72 -5.15 7.05
N ARG A 321 -15.52 -6.35 6.50
CA ARG A 321 -15.85 -7.61 7.18
C ARG A 321 -14.92 -7.81 8.38
N ARG A 322 -13.62 -7.55 8.20
CA ARG A 322 -12.64 -7.66 9.31
C ARG A 322 -12.91 -6.63 10.39
N THR A 323 -13.16 -5.37 10.02
CA THR A 323 -13.57 -4.33 10.97
C THR A 323 -14.80 -4.77 11.78
N LEU A 324 -15.86 -5.27 11.12
CA LEU A 324 -17.05 -5.74 11.83
C LEU A 324 -16.75 -6.92 12.76
N ARG A 325 -15.93 -7.89 12.33
CA ARG A 325 -15.51 -9.01 13.20
C ARG A 325 -14.73 -8.51 14.42
N GLN A 326 -13.81 -7.57 14.23
CA GLN A 326 -13.05 -6.97 15.33
C GLN A 326 -13.96 -6.25 16.33
N LEU A 327 -14.88 -5.43 15.83
CA LEU A 327 -15.83 -4.70 16.68
C LEU A 327 -16.70 -5.67 17.50
N CYS A 328 -17.26 -6.70 16.84
CA CYS A 328 -18.04 -7.72 17.53
C CYS A 328 -17.21 -8.48 18.57
N ASN A 329 -15.97 -8.85 18.26
CA ASN A 329 -15.10 -9.56 19.19
C ASN A 329 -14.81 -8.75 20.46
N GLU A 330 -14.46 -7.48 20.30
CA GLU A 330 -14.14 -6.61 21.44
C GLU A 330 -15.39 -6.31 22.29
N LEU A 331 -16.56 -6.11 21.67
CA LEU A 331 -17.82 -5.97 22.39
C LEU A 331 -18.25 -7.27 23.09
N ALA A 332 -18.12 -8.42 22.43
CA ALA A 332 -18.41 -9.73 23.03
C ALA A 332 -17.55 -9.98 24.27
N LYS A 333 -16.24 -9.68 24.20
CA LYS A 333 -15.34 -9.74 25.37
C LYS A 333 -15.81 -8.82 26.50
N ALA A 334 -16.23 -7.60 26.19
CA ALA A 334 -16.71 -6.63 27.18
C ALA A 334 -18.03 -7.07 27.84
N ALA A 335 -18.94 -7.66 27.06
CA ALA A 335 -20.22 -8.18 27.52
C ALA A 335 -20.11 -9.57 28.19
N GLY A 336 -18.97 -10.27 28.05
CA GLY A 336 -18.82 -11.66 28.46
C GLY A 336 -19.56 -12.65 27.57
N ASP A 337 -19.91 -12.27 26.34
CA ASP A 337 -20.51 -13.15 25.33
C ASP A 337 -19.43 -14.10 24.76
N THR A 338 -19.75 -15.40 24.74
CA THR A 338 -18.88 -16.47 24.25
C THR A 338 -19.41 -17.12 22.97
N GLU A 339 -20.45 -16.56 22.35
CA GLU A 339 -20.97 -17.00 21.06
C GLU A 339 -19.90 -16.93 19.97
N ILE A 340 -19.96 -17.88 19.04
CA ILE A 340 -19.03 -17.94 17.91
C ILE A 340 -19.37 -16.79 16.96
N LEU A 341 -18.38 -15.96 16.64
CA LEU A 341 -18.55 -14.83 15.73
C LEU A 341 -18.96 -15.30 14.34
N PRO A 342 -20.01 -14.71 13.74
CA PRO A 342 -20.40 -15.04 12.38
C PRO A 342 -19.31 -14.73 11.35
N LEU A 343 -19.35 -15.45 10.23
CA LEU A 343 -18.43 -15.24 9.11
C LEU A 343 -19.04 -14.32 8.05
N ASP A 344 -20.36 -14.36 7.82
CA ASP A 344 -21.01 -13.50 6.83
C ASP A 344 -21.21 -12.06 7.35
N ILE A 345 -21.13 -11.08 6.44
CA ILE A 345 -21.28 -9.67 6.78
C ILE A 345 -22.67 -9.34 7.33
N LYS A 346 -23.74 -9.93 6.77
CA LYS A 346 -25.12 -9.66 7.24
C LYS A 346 -25.34 -10.19 8.64
N ASP A 347 -24.80 -11.37 8.91
CA ASP A 347 -24.87 -11.99 10.23
C ASP A 347 -24.03 -11.21 11.24
N LEU A 348 -22.86 -10.70 10.83
CA LEU A 348 -22.03 -9.82 11.66
C LEU A 348 -22.73 -8.51 12.01
N ILE A 349 -23.43 -7.88 11.07
CA ILE A 349 -24.23 -6.67 11.35
C ILE A 349 -25.31 -6.96 12.39
N THR A 350 -26.01 -8.09 12.24
CA THR A 350 -27.07 -8.50 13.17
C THR A 350 -26.49 -8.81 14.56
N HIS A 351 -25.35 -9.47 14.62
CA HIS A 351 -24.66 -9.80 15.86
C HIS A 351 -24.11 -8.54 16.55
N LEU A 352 -23.55 -7.58 15.80
CA LEU A 352 -23.13 -6.28 16.33
C LEU A 352 -24.30 -5.53 16.98
N GLN A 353 -25.48 -5.53 16.34
CA GLN A 353 -26.69 -4.90 16.88
C GLN A 353 -27.14 -5.54 18.20
N LYS A 354 -27.04 -6.86 18.31
CA LYS A 354 -27.30 -7.60 19.56
C LYS A 354 -26.33 -7.14 20.65
N LEU A 355 -25.02 -7.18 20.38
CA LEU A 355 -23.98 -6.82 21.35
C LEU A 355 -24.12 -5.36 21.84
N LEU A 356 -24.42 -4.43 20.94
CA LEU A 356 -24.65 -3.02 21.28
C LEU A 356 -25.89 -2.77 22.15
N ALA A 357 -26.84 -3.71 22.21
CA ALA A 357 -28.01 -3.63 23.09
C ALA A 357 -27.74 -4.25 24.48
N GLU A 358 -26.69 -5.08 24.59
CA GLU A 358 -26.34 -5.84 25.79
C GLU A 358 -25.14 -5.24 26.56
N THR A 359 -24.34 -4.39 25.90
CA THR A 359 -23.20 -3.65 26.45
C THR A 359 -23.60 -2.22 26.77
#